data_AF-A0A1Y5PPB4-F1
#
_entry.id   AF-A0A1Y5PPB4-F1
#
_cell.length_a   1.000
_cell.length_b   1.000
_cell.length_c   1.000
_cell.angle_alpha   90.00
_cell.angle_beta   90.00
_cell.angle_gamma   90.00
#
_symmetry.space_group_name_H-M   'P 1'
#
loop_
_entity.id
_entity.type
_entity.pdbx_description
1 polymer ?
#
loop_
_entity_poly.entity_id
_entity_poly.type
_entity_poly.pdbx_seq_one_letter_code
_entity_poly.pdbx_strand_id
1 'polypeptide(L)'
;MLVVADLFGDDRYFADSDAFWKAQDAAIAARREAYLDAGWPDVVIVPRGEYFASWDYRKAPKRKGGRVYIDVRESGEIDMFEGYVTAREAKRIDAGEALESRPKPSRPEITGTMQTYIDLHRHAAVRAALLGHPKVALRLMVAHAIAGSHLWNVRAEPQASRNDMVRESVETCRGESDFDRHRRSVLELLGFSPEEPTVSGGNGDGFGLAGLFLRLLELPDRAVMDVIACVIGETLAAGSAAVEAVGLEIGLDMAQYWHADDAFFEALRDREVLTAIVADIAGAEVAAAHAKEKGATLKQIVRDHLAGVNGRARVEGWVPKWMAFPPSAYTARGGVGAVAAHARVQAARADLQPEPPAEREAA
;
A
#
# COMPACT_ATOMS: atom_id res chain seq x y z
N MET A 1 -25.79 10.20 3.96
CA MET A 1 -25.61 9.46 2.69
C MET A 1 -26.32 10.24 1.60
N LEU A 2 -25.61 10.64 0.54
CA LEU A 2 -26.19 11.39 -0.58
C LEU A 2 -26.84 10.40 -1.55
N VAL A 3 -28.11 10.62 -1.87
CA VAL A 3 -28.86 9.86 -2.88
C VAL A 3 -29.00 10.77 -4.10
N VAL A 4 -28.56 10.30 -5.26
CA VAL A 4 -28.68 11.01 -6.54
C VAL A 4 -29.85 10.40 -7.29
N ALA A 5 -30.75 11.23 -7.79
CA ALA A 5 -31.82 10.81 -8.68
C ALA A 5 -31.48 11.19 -10.11
N ASP A 6 -32.02 10.46 -11.10
CA ASP A 6 -31.96 10.89 -12.48
C ASP A 6 -32.75 12.20 -12.71
N LEU A 7 -32.68 12.76 -13.93
CA LEU A 7 -33.27 14.06 -14.26
C LEU A 7 -34.81 14.09 -14.14
N PHE A 8 -35.48 12.94 -14.04
CA PHE A 8 -36.93 12.80 -13.95
C PHE A 8 -37.41 12.24 -12.60
N GLY A 9 -36.50 11.73 -11.76
CA GLY A 9 -36.76 11.29 -10.39
C GLY A 9 -37.21 9.83 -10.24
N ASP A 10 -37.17 9.05 -11.32
CA ASP A 10 -37.73 7.69 -11.34
C ASP A 10 -36.75 6.68 -10.69
N ASP A 11 -35.46 6.78 -11.00
CA ASP A 11 -34.42 5.96 -10.38
C ASP A 11 -33.54 6.76 -9.41
N ARG A 12 -33.29 6.18 -8.22
CA ARG A 12 -32.49 6.76 -7.14
C ARG A 12 -31.32 5.84 -6.80
N TYR A 13 -30.11 6.39 -6.86
CA TYR A 13 -28.86 5.68 -6.59
C TYR A 13 -28.07 6.33 -5.45
N PHE A 14 -27.25 5.55 -4.75
CA PHE A 14 -26.33 6.10 -3.76
C PHE A 14 -25.12 6.70 -4.46
N ALA A 15 -24.74 7.92 -4.09
CA ALA A 15 -23.61 8.65 -4.68
C ALA A 15 -22.24 8.01 -4.36
N ASP A 16 -22.19 7.19 -3.31
CA ASP A 16 -20.97 6.62 -2.73
C ASP A 16 -21.26 5.19 -2.29
N SER A 17 -20.68 4.23 -3.02
CA SER A 17 -20.82 2.80 -2.80
C SER A 17 -20.23 2.35 -1.47
N ASP A 18 -19.07 2.89 -1.08
CA ASP A 18 -18.38 2.50 0.15
C ASP A 18 -19.15 2.99 1.38
N ALA A 19 -19.72 4.21 1.30
CA ALA A 19 -20.59 4.74 2.34
C ALA A 19 -21.90 3.93 2.47
N PHE A 20 -22.47 3.45 1.36
CA PHE A 20 -23.64 2.56 1.36
C PHE A 20 -23.30 1.24 2.06
N TRP A 21 -22.23 0.56 1.67
CA TRP A 21 -21.85 -0.73 2.25
C TRP A 21 -21.49 -0.63 3.73
N LYS A 22 -20.80 0.43 4.13
CA LYS A 22 -20.53 0.68 5.55
C LYS A 22 -21.81 0.81 6.40
N ALA A 23 -22.83 1.48 5.86
CA ALA A 23 -24.12 1.62 6.54
C ALA A 23 -24.91 0.30 6.54
N GLN A 24 -24.87 -0.44 5.43
CA GLN A 24 -25.55 -1.73 5.28
C GLN A 24 -24.96 -2.81 6.18
N ASP A 25 -23.64 -2.91 6.27
CA ASP A 25 -22.94 -3.86 7.16
C ASP A 25 -23.24 -3.58 8.63
N ALA A 26 -23.34 -2.30 9.02
CA ALA A 26 -23.76 -1.91 10.36
C ALA A 26 -25.21 -2.33 10.66
N ALA A 27 -26.12 -2.22 9.68
CA ALA A 27 -27.50 -2.66 9.82
C ALA A 27 -27.62 -4.19 9.90
N ILE A 28 -26.84 -4.93 9.11
CA ILE A 28 -26.76 -6.40 9.15
C ILE A 28 -26.24 -6.87 10.52
N ALA A 29 -25.19 -6.23 11.05
CA ALA A 29 -24.65 -6.53 12.37
C ALA A 29 -25.69 -6.29 13.47
N ALA A 30 -26.40 -5.15 13.44
CA ALA A 30 -27.47 -4.87 14.38
C ALA A 30 -28.62 -5.90 14.30
N ARG A 31 -28.98 -6.33 13.09
CA ARG A 31 -30.01 -7.35 12.89
C ARG A 31 -29.58 -8.72 13.39
N ARG A 32 -28.30 -9.09 13.20
CA ARG A 32 -27.70 -10.32 13.71
C ARG A 32 -27.82 -10.40 15.23
N GLU A 33 -27.42 -9.34 15.93
CA GLU A 33 -27.52 -9.27 17.39
C GLU A 33 -28.98 -9.37 17.85
N ALA A 34 -29.93 -8.70 17.17
CA ALA A 34 -31.34 -8.80 17.50
C ALA A 34 -31.90 -10.23 17.38
N TYR A 35 -31.41 -11.05 16.43
CA TYR A 35 -31.81 -12.45 16.32
C TYR A 35 -31.20 -13.33 17.42
N LEU A 36 -29.96 -13.08 17.81
CA LEU A 36 -29.33 -13.76 18.93
C LEU A 36 -30.03 -13.42 20.25
N ASP A 37 -30.39 -12.16 20.46
CA ASP A 37 -31.16 -11.68 21.62
C ASP A 37 -32.59 -12.24 21.63
N ALA A 38 -33.21 -12.38 20.45
CA ALA A 38 -34.47 -13.09 20.31
C ALA A 38 -34.34 -14.58 20.62
N GLY A 39 -33.13 -15.08 20.87
CA GLY A 39 -32.76 -16.39 21.42
C GLY A 39 -32.39 -17.43 20.37
N TRP A 40 -32.22 -17.04 19.10
CA TRP A 40 -31.82 -17.99 18.06
C TRP A 40 -30.43 -18.57 18.39
N PRO A 41 -30.21 -19.87 18.19
CA PRO A 41 -28.97 -20.53 18.63
C PRO A 41 -27.74 -20.04 17.84
N ASP A 42 -27.93 -19.56 16.61
CA ASP A 42 -26.85 -19.02 15.77
C ASP A 42 -27.44 -18.22 14.59
N VAL A 43 -26.64 -17.30 14.04
CA VAL A 43 -26.97 -16.46 12.89
C VAL A 43 -25.76 -16.38 11.97
N VAL A 44 -25.92 -16.87 10.74
CA VAL A 44 -24.88 -16.98 9.72
C VAL A 44 -25.10 -15.92 8.64
N ILE A 45 -24.08 -15.13 8.33
CA ILE A 45 -24.10 -14.20 7.20
C ILE A 45 -23.43 -14.93 6.02
N VAL A 46 -24.16 -15.07 4.91
CA VAL A 46 -23.64 -15.72 3.71
C VAL A 46 -22.63 -14.78 3.03
N PRO A 47 -21.44 -15.26 2.62
CA PRO A 47 -20.46 -14.45 1.93
C PRO A 47 -21.03 -13.80 0.67
N ARG A 48 -20.63 -12.56 0.41
CA ARG A 48 -21.08 -11.81 -0.77
C ARG A 48 -20.51 -12.47 -2.03
N GLY A 49 -21.38 -12.80 -2.99
CA GLY A 49 -21.04 -13.59 -4.19
C GLY A 49 -21.49 -15.06 -4.12
N GLU A 50 -21.83 -15.54 -2.92
CA GLU A 50 -22.57 -16.78 -2.72
C GLU A 50 -24.05 -16.46 -2.48
N TYR A 51 -24.94 -17.43 -2.72
CA TYR A 51 -26.36 -17.28 -2.40
C TYR A 51 -26.82 -18.44 -1.52
N PHE A 52 -27.83 -18.18 -0.70
CA PHE A 52 -28.41 -19.21 0.16
C PHE A 52 -29.29 -20.17 -0.66
N ALA A 53 -28.69 -21.30 -1.06
CA ALA A 53 -29.36 -22.39 -1.76
C ALA A 53 -30.32 -23.16 -0.82
N SER A 54 -31.51 -22.60 -0.58
CA SER A 54 -32.47 -23.14 0.41
C SER A 54 -32.86 -24.62 0.24
N TRP A 55 -32.64 -25.20 -0.95
CA TRP A 55 -32.87 -26.63 -1.23
C TRP A 55 -31.84 -27.57 -0.60
N ASP A 56 -30.65 -27.09 -0.23
CA ASP A 56 -29.62 -27.88 0.48
C ASP A 56 -29.84 -27.92 2.01
N TYR A 57 -30.86 -27.20 2.47
CA TYR A 57 -31.20 -27.02 3.87
C TYR A 57 -32.61 -27.54 4.19
N ARG A 58 -32.85 -27.84 5.46
CA ARG A 58 -34.17 -28.26 5.94
C ARG A 58 -34.67 -27.32 7.02
N LYS A 59 -35.96 -27.00 6.99
CA LYS A 59 -36.61 -26.25 8.06
C LYS A 59 -36.54 -27.02 9.38
N ALA A 60 -36.07 -26.34 10.42
CA ALA A 60 -36.07 -26.83 11.79
C ALA A 60 -36.49 -25.72 12.75
N PRO A 61 -37.37 -26.00 13.72
CA PRO A 61 -37.73 -25.00 14.72
C PRO A 61 -36.52 -24.67 15.59
N LYS A 62 -36.49 -23.44 16.11
CA LYS A 62 -35.45 -22.90 17.00
C LYS A 62 -35.03 -23.85 18.14
N ARG A 63 -36.00 -24.50 18.79
CA ARG A 63 -35.79 -25.49 19.87
C ARG A 63 -35.03 -26.77 19.44
N LYS A 64 -34.95 -27.04 18.13
CA LYS A 64 -34.21 -28.17 17.53
C LYS A 64 -32.91 -27.72 16.85
N GLY A 65 -32.39 -26.54 17.19
CA GLY A 65 -31.13 -26.03 16.63
C GLY A 65 -31.25 -25.33 15.27
N GLY A 66 -32.47 -24.95 14.85
CA GLY A 66 -32.67 -24.13 13.65
C GLY A 66 -31.99 -22.77 13.76
N ARG A 67 -31.27 -22.36 12.72
CA ARG A 67 -30.46 -21.13 12.66
C ARG A 67 -31.03 -20.13 11.66
N VAL A 68 -30.60 -18.88 11.73
CA VAL A 68 -30.94 -17.83 10.76
C VAL A 68 -29.79 -17.64 9.79
N TYR A 69 -30.08 -17.59 8.49
CA TYR A 69 -29.11 -17.26 7.44
C TYR A 69 -29.49 -15.92 6.81
N ILE A 70 -28.54 -15.01 6.70
CA ILE A 70 -28.73 -13.70 6.08
C ILE A 70 -27.96 -13.72 4.75
N ASP A 71 -28.71 -13.73 3.65
CA ASP A 71 -28.17 -13.69 2.29
C ASP A 71 -28.09 -12.23 1.83
N VAL A 72 -26.91 -11.82 1.35
CA VAL A 72 -26.60 -10.43 0.99
C VAL A 72 -26.18 -10.39 -0.46
N ARG A 73 -27.07 -9.89 -1.33
CA ARG A 73 -26.84 -9.80 -2.77
C ARG A 73 -25.89 -8.65 -3.10
N GLU A 74 -25.20 -8.75 -4.22
CA GLU A 74 -24.33 -7.67 -4.73
C GLU A 74 -25.09 -6.37 -5.02
N SER A 75 -26.40 -6.46 -5.29
CA SER A 75 -27.29 -5.30 -5.45
C SER A 75 -27.60 -4.56 -4.14
N GLY A 76 -27.23 -5.12 -2.98
CA GLY A 76 -27.55 -4.57 -1.66
C GLY A 76 -28.86 -5.09 -1.07
N GLU A 77 -29.63 -5.89 -1.81
CA GLU A 77 -30.80 -6.60 -1.30
C GLU A 77 -30.41 -7.66 -0.27
N ILE A 78 -31.23 -7.80 0.79
CA ILE A 78 -30.98 -8.74 1.90
C ILE A 78 -32.21 -9.64 2.08
N ASP A 79 -31.98 -10.94 2.04
CA ASP A 79 -32.98 -11.96 2.34
C ASP A 79 -32.63 -12.65 3.67
N MET A 80 -33.62 -12.86 4.55
CA MET A 80 -33.41 -13.48 5.87
C MET A 80 -34.16 -14.80 5.95
N PHE A 81 -33.41 -15.89 6.10
CA PHE A 81 -33.91 -17.25 6.12
C PHE A 81 -33.85 -17.83 7.52
N GLU A 82 -34.99 -17.79 8.22
CA GLU A 82 -35.08 -18.24 9.61
C GLU A 82 -35.38 -19.75 9.74
N GLY A 83 -34.73 -20.41 10.69
CA GLY A 83 -35.05 -21.78 11.10
C GLY A 83 -34.60 -22.84 10.10
N TYR A 84 -33.33 -22.82 9.71
CA TYR A 84 -32.73 -23.83 8.83
C TYR A 84 -31.58 -24.56 9.51
N VAL A 85 -31.42 -25.84 9.15
CA VAL A 85 -30.27 -26.68 9.45
C VAL A 85 -29.81 -27.36 8.17
N THR A 86 -28.54 -27.77 8.10
CA THR A 86 -28.03 -28.47 6.91
C THR A 86 -28.70 -29.83 6.74
N ALA A 87 -28.76 -30.36 5.52
CA ALA A 87 -29.31 -31.70 5.27
C ALA A 87 -28.64 -32.80 6.11
N ARG A 88 -27.33 -32.65 6.40
CA ARG A 88 -26.54 -33.56 7.25
C ARG A 88 -26.96 -33.50 8.72
N GLU A 89 -27.21 -32.31 9.26
CA GLU A 89 -27.66 -32.12 10.65
C GLU A 89 -29.11 -32.53 10.83
N ALA A 90 -29.95 -32.30 9.83
CA ALA A 90 -31.33 -32.73 9.86
C ALA A 90 -31.46 -34.27 9.92
N LYS A 91 -30.58 -35.01 9.23
CA LYS A 91 -30.49 -36.48 9.36
C LYS A 91 -30.11 -36.92 10.78
N ARG A 92 -29.29 -36.14 11.50
CA ARG A 92 -28.91 -36.42 12.90
C ARG A 92 -30.05 -36.15 13.88
N ILE A 93 -30.82 -35.07 13.64
CA ILE A 93 -32.05 -34.79 14.38
C ILE A 93 -33.08 -35.93 14.20
N ASP A 94 -33.25 -36.43 12.97
CA ASP A 94 -34.18 -37.54 12.70
C ASP A 94 -33.75 -38.85 13.38
N ALA A 95 -32.45 -39.05 13.56
CA ALA A 95 -31.87 -40.19 14.30
C ALA A 95 -31.99 -40.04 15.83
N GLY A 96 -32.63 -38.96 16.31
CA GLY A 96 -32.86 -38.73 17.74
C GLY A 96 -31.70 -38.07 18.48
N GLU A 97 -30.65 -37.65 17.78
CA GLU A 97 -29.55 -36.89 18.38
C GLU A 97 -29.95 -35.43 18.59
N ALA A 98 -29.81 -34.92 19.82
CA ALA A 98 -29.90 -33.49 20.06
C ALA A 98 -28.67 -32.82 19.42
N LEU A 99 -28.91 -31.81 18.57
CA LEU A 99 -27.82 -30.93 18.12
C LEU A 99 -27.32 -30.21 19.37
N GLU A 100 -26.09 -30.52 19.80
CA GLU A 100 -25.47 -29.82 20.91
C GLU A 100 -25.49 -28.32 20.62
N SER A 101 -26.18 -27.54 21.46
CA SER A 101 -25.83 -26.13 21.61
C SER A 101 -24.37 -26.14 22.06
N ARG A 102 -23.51 -25.45 21.29
CA ARG A 102 -22.08 -25.25 21.58
C ARG A 102 -21.81 -25.33 23.10
N PRO A 103 -20.95 -26.23 23.60
CA PRO A 103 -20.72 -26.36 25.02
C PRO A 103 -20.34 -25.01 25.63
N LYS A 104 -21.01 -24.64 26.72
CA LYS A 104 -20.69 -23.42 27.49
C LYS A 104 -19.23 -23.55 27.92
N PRO A 105 -18.34 -22.60 27.58
CA PRO A 105 -16.92 -22.73 27.89
C PRO A 105 -16.76 -22.87 29.41
N SER A 106 -15.95 -23.86 29.83
CA SER A 106 -15.54 -23.99 31.22
C SER A 106 -14.88 -22.68 31.65
N ARG A 107 -15.12 -22.30 32.91
CA ARG A 107 -14.58 -21.05 33.46
C ARG A 107 -13.04 -21.12 33.38
N PRO A 108 -12.36 -20.13 32.79
CA PRO A 108 -10.92 -20.18 32.59
C PRO A 108 -10.18 -20.30 33.92
N GLU A 109 -9.09 -21.05 33.92
CA GLU A 109 -8.24 -21.34 35.10
C GLU A 109 -7.72 -20.05 35.77
N ILE A 110 -7.48 -19.01 34.98
CA ILE A 110 -7.08 -17.68 35.45
C ILE A 110 -8.09 -16.63 34.98
N THR A 111 -8.29 -15.62 35.83
CA THR A 111 -9.13 -14.47 35.49
C THR A 111 -8.46 -13.65 34.38
N GLY A 112 -9.23 -12.90 33.60
CA GLY A 112 -8.68 -12.00 32.58
C GLY A 112 -7.70 -10.97 33.17
N THR A 113 -7.93 -10.53 34.41
CA THR A 113 -7.00 -9.65 35.14
C THR A 113 -5.66 -10.32 35.42
N MET A 114 -5.67 -11.58 35.86
CA MET A 114 -4.43 -12.34 36.08
C MET A 114 -3.69 -12.62 34.76
N GLN A 115 -4.42 -12.93 33.68
CA GLN A 115 -3.83 -13.07 32.35
C GLN A 115 -3.13 -11.78 31.92
N THR A 116 -3.81 -10.63 32.03
CA THR A 116 -3.24 -9.32 31.70
C THR A 116 -2.01 -9.01 32.55
N TYR A 117 -2.05 -9.30 33.85
CA TYR A 117 -0.90 -9.14 34.75
C TYR A 117 0.30 -9.95 34.26
N ILE A 118 0.10 -11.22 33.92
CA ILE A 118 1.14 -12.11 33.39
C ILE A 118 1.70 -11.57 32.07
N ASP A 119 0.83 -11.21 31.12
CA ASP A 119 1.23 -10.73 29.80
C ASP A 119 2.09 -9.47 29.89
N LEU A 120 1.70 -8.51 30.73
CA LEU A 120 2.47 -7.27 30.93
C LEU A 120 3.84 -7.51 31.55
N HIS A 121 3.96 -8.40 32.55
CA HIS A 121 5.25 -8.74 33.15
C HIS A 121 6.16 -9.49 32.18
N ARG A 122 5.61 -10.43 31.41
CA ARG A 122 6.35 -11.14 30.36
C ARG A 122 6.84 -10.19 29.29
N HIS A 123 5.97 -9.29 28.82
CA HIS A 123 6.35 -8.23 27.88
C HIS A 123 7.49 -7.36 28.45
N ALA A 124 7.39 -6.91 29.71
CA ALA A 124 8.42 -6.11 30.37
C ALA A 124 9.78 -6.82 30.45
N ALA A 125 9.79 -8.12 30.77
CA ALA A 125 11.01 -8.91 30.80
C ALA A 125 11.63 -9.08 29.40
N VAL A 126 10.81 -9.42 28.39
CA VAL A 126 11.27 -9.62 27.00
C VAL A 126 11.87 -8.33 26.44
N ARG A 127 11.20 -7.18 26.58
CA ARG A 127 11.73 -5.90 26.08
C ARG A 127 13.07 -5.53 26.74
N ALA A 128 13.27 -5.86 28.02
CA ALA A 128 14.50 -5.57 28.74
C ALA A 128 15.65 -6.47 28.26
N ALA A 129 15.40 -7.78 28.12
CA ALA A 129 16.40 -8.73 27.61
C ALA A 129 16.78 -8.45 26.15
N LEU A 130 15.80 -8.07 25.31
CA LEU A 130 16.00 -7.81 23.87
C LEU A 130 17.05 -6.72 23.59
N LEU A 131 17.29 -5.80 24.53
CA LEU A 131 18.35 -4.79 24.42
C LEU A 131 19.75 -5.40 24.22
N GLY A 132 20.00 -6.59 24.76
CA GLY A 132 21.25 -7.34 24.54
C GLY A 132 21.31 -8.09 23.20
N HIS A 133 20.26 -8.05 22.40
CA HIS A 133 20.12 -8.83 21.16
C HIS A 133 19.69 -7.95 19.96
N PRO A 134 20.48 -6.91 19.59
CA PRO A 134 20.10 -5.97 18.53
C PRO A 134 19.88 -6.63 17.16
N LYS A 135 20.60 -7.71 16.84
CA LYS A 135 20.39 -8.48 15.59
C LYS A 135 19.05 -9.21 15.55
N VAL A 136 18.54 -9.64 16.70
CA VAL A 136 17.22 -10.27 16.84
C VAL A 136 16.14 -9.20 16.75
N ALA A 137 16.35 -8.05 17.41
CA ALA A 137 15.46 -6.90 17.32
C ALA A 137 15.32 -6.38 15.88
N LEU A 138 16.41 -6.34 15.11
CA LEU A 138 16.38 -5.95 13.70
C LEU A 138 15.53 -6.92 12.85
N ARG A 139 15.62 -8.23 13.08
CA ARG A 139 14.78 -9.21 12.36
C ARG A 139 13.30 -9.09 12.74
N LEU A 140 12.99 -8.81 14.01
CA LEU A 140 11.63 -8.54 14.45
C LEU A 140 11.07 -7.25 13.83
N MET A 141 11.92 -6.22 13.70
CA MET A 141 11.61 -4.96 13.03
C MET A 141 11.21 -5.21 11.57
N VAL A 142 11.99 -6.02 10.84
CA VAL A 142 11.66 -6.42 9.46
C VAL A 142 10.35 -7.19 9.39
N ALA A 143 10.12 -8.14 10.31
CA ALA A 143 8.87 -8.90 10.35
C ALA A 143 7.65 -7.99 10.51
N HIS A 144 7.73 -6.99 11.40
CA HIS A 144 6.66 -6.00 11.57
C HIS A 144 6.43 -5.12 10.34
N ALA A 145 7.50 -4.71 9.66
CA ALA A 145 7.38 -3.89 8.46
C ALA A 145 6.68 -4.64 7.31
N ILE A 146 6.90 -5.94 7.22
CA ILE A 146 6.30 -6.82 6.20
C ILE A 146 4.86 -7.22 6.56
N ALA A 147 4.71 -7.92 7.69
CA ALA A 147 3.46 -8.58 8.06
C ALA A 147 2.50 -7.62 8.78
N GLY A 148 2.99 -6.50 9.30
CA GLY A 148 2.25 -5.59 10.17
C GLY A 148 2.15 -6.07 11.62
N SER A 149 1.65 -5.20 12.49
CA SER A 149 1.20 -5.54 13.84
C SER A 149 0.14 -4.56 14.32
N HIS A 150 -0.42 -4.83 15.50
CA HIS A 150 -1.42 -3.96 16.13
C HIS A 150 -0.93 -2.53 16.43
N LEU A 151 0.39 -2.34 16.63
CA LEU A 151 0.97 -1.04 17.02
C LEU A 151 1.91 -0.46 15.97
N TRP A 152 2.20 -1.22 14.91
CA TRP A 152 3.08 -0.78 13.85
C TRP A 152 2.50 -1.23 12.52
N ASN A 153 2.14 -0.25 11.71
CA ASN A 153 1.66 -0.41 10.35
C ASN A 153 2.63 0.30 9.39
N VAL A 154 3.04 -0.41 8.35
CA VAL A 154 3.79 0.15 7.23
C VAL A 154 2.94 -0.06 5.98
N ARG A 155 2.89 0.95 5.11
CA ARG A 155 2.14 0.91 3.87
C ARG A 155 3.12 1.00 2.71
N ALA A 156 2.96 0.13 1.73
CA ALA A 156 3.64 0.29 0.46
C ALA A 156 3.23 1.63 -0.16
N GLU A 157 4.18 2.32 -0.80
CA GLU A 157 3.88 3.47 -1.65
C GLU A 157 3.04 2.98 -2.83
N PRO A 158 1.79 3.43 -2.98
CA PRO A 158 0.88 2.90 -3.99
C PRO A 158 1.33 3.13 -5.44
N GLN A 159 2.32 4.01 -5.67
CA GLN A 159 2.79 4.41 -7.00
C GLN A 159 1.63 4.77 -7.96
N ALA A 160 0.57 5.36 -7.42
CA ALA A 160 -0.68 5.51 -8.16
C ALA A 160 -0.77 6.84 -8.93
N SER A 161 -1.23 6.76 -10.17
CA SER A 161 -1.60 7.91 -11.00
C SER A 161 -2.97 7.70 -11.63
N ARG A 162 -3.76 8.78 -11.75
CA ARG A 162 -5.05 8.78 -12.47
C ARG A 162 -4.88 8.78 -14.00
N ASN A 163 -3.66 8.98 -14.49
CA ASN A 163 -3.35 8.95 -15.91
C ASN A 163 -2.73 7.61 -16.27
N ASP A 164 -3.41 6.86 -17.13
CA ASP A 164 -3.02 5.51 -17.55
C ASP A 164 -1.64 5.47 -18.21
N MET A 165 -1.31 6.48 -19.02
CA MET A 165 0.00 6.55 -19.68
C MET A 165 1.14 6.77 -18.69
N VAL A 166 0.90 7.56 -17.63
CA VAL A 166 1.91 7.76 -16.57
C VAL A 166 2.08 6.48 -15.77
N ARG A 167 1.00 5.75 -15.51
CA ARG A 167 1.05 4.48 -14.80
C ARG A 167 1.83 3.43 -15.61
N GLU A 168 1.49 3.25 -16.89
CA GLU A 168 2.19 2.32 -17.78
C GLU A 168 3.68 2.68 -17.96
N SER A 169 3.99 3.97 -18.08
CA SER A 169 5.37 4.49 -18.13
C SER A 169 6.17 4.10 -16.89
N VAL A 170 5.60 4.25 -15.69
CA VAL A 170 6.27 3.88 -14.43
C VAL A 170 6.40 2.36 -14.31
N GLU A 171 5.33 1.61 -14.57
CA GLU A 171 5.32 0.13 -14.51
C GLU A 171 6.35 -0.52 -15.41
N THR A 172 6.63 0.08 -16.58
CA THR A 172 7.58 -0.45 -17.57
C THR A 172 8.97 0.19 -17.48
N CYS A 173 9.18 1.12 -16.55
CA CYS A 173 10.46 1.80 -16.44
C CYS A 173 11.56 0.85 -15.96
N ARG A 174 12.81 1.21 -16.23
CA ARG A 174 13.97 0.40 -15.84
C ARG A 174 14.07 0.24 -14.32
N GLY A 175 13.76 1.30 -13.57
CA GLY A 175 13.79 1.28 -12.11
C GLY A 175 12.89 0.20 -11.53
N GLU A 176 11.63 0.16 -11.95
CA GLU A 176 10.67 -0.87 -11.54
C GLU A 176 11.07 -2.27 -12.02
N SER A 177 11.57 -2.40 -13.26
CA SER A 177 12.04 -3.69 -13.78
C SER A 177 13.24 -4.26 -13.02
N ASP A 178 14.19 -3.41 -12.62
CA ASP A 178 15.36 -3.81 -11.84
C ASP A 178 14.98 -4.11 -10.38
N PHE A 179 14.08 -3.31 -9.79
CA PHE A 179 13.57 -3.52 -8.44
C PHE A 179 12.72 -4.80 -8.33
N ASP A 180 11.79 -5.03 -9.26
CA ASP A 180 10.94 -6.22 -9.32
C ASP A 180 11.75 -7.52 -9.40
N ARG A 181 12.86 -7.51 -10.13
CA ARG A 181 13.79 -8.65 -10.19
C ARG A 181 14.35 -8.98 -8.81
N HIS A 182 14.77 -7.97 -8.06
CA HIS A 182 15.28 -8.16 -6.70
C HIS A 182 14.17 -8.58 -5.74
N ARG A 183 12.98 -7.96 -5.85
CA ARG A 183 11.79 -8.30 -5.08
C ARG A 183 11.42 -9.78 -5.23
N ARG A 184 11.41 -10.31 -6.45
CA ARG A 184 11.12 -11.74 -6.70
C ARG A 184 12.11 -12.67 -6.00
N SER A 185 13.40 -12.34 -5.97
CA SER A 185 14.38 -13.09 -5.19
C SER A 185 14.12 -13.02 -3.69
N VAL A 186 13.68 -11.87 -3.18
CA VAL A 186 13.30 -11.70 -1.77
C VAL A 186 12.04 -12.51 -1.42
N LEU A 187 11.02 -12.52 -2.28
CA LEU A 187 9.81 -13.33 -2.11
C LEU A 187 10.14 -14.82 -2.01
N GLU A 188 11.00 -15.32 -2.90
CA GLU A 188 11.48 -16.71 -2.86
C GLU A 188 12.22 -17.01 -1.54
N LEU A 189 13.11 -16.11 -1.11
CA LEU A 189 13.84 -16.27 0.16
C LEU A 189 12.89 -16.37 1.36
N LEU A 190 11.81 -15.60 1.37
CA LEU A 190 10.83 -15.59 2.46
C LEU A 190 9.79 -16.72 2.35
N GLY A 191 9.76 -17.45 1.22
CA GLY A 191 8.79 -18.50 0.95
C GLY A 191 7.40 -17.97 0.59
N PHE A 192 7.31 -16.75 0.07
CA PHE A 192 6.06 -16.15 -0.41
C PHE A 192 5.73 -16.66 -1.82
N SER A 193 4.48 -16.45 -2.25
CA SER A 193 4.11 -16.71 -3.64
C SER A 193 4.92 -15.80 -4.57
N PRO A 194 5.44 -16.30 -5.70
CA PRO A 194 6.12 -15.45 -6.68
C PRO A 194 5.19 -14.43 -7.35
N GLU A 195 3.87 -14.63 -7.22
CA GLU A 195 2.83 -13.72 -7.73
C GLU A 195 2.46 -12.61 -6.72
N GLU A 196 3.06 -12.58 -5.52
CA GLU A 196 2.82 -11.47 -4.60
C GLU A 196 3.34 -10.16 -5.20
N PRO A 197 2.51 -9.09 -5.25
CA PRO A 197 2.90 -7.84 -5.88
C PRO A 197 3.92 -7.06 -5.05
N THR A 198 3.97 -7.29 -3.74
CA THR A 198 4.89 -6.63 -2.80
C THR A 198 5.33 -7.62 -1.72
N VAL A 199 6.52 -7.41 -1.16
CA VAL A 199 6.95 -8.10 0.06
C VAL A 199 6.17 -7.57 1.26
N SER A 200 5.88 -6.28 1.29
CA SER A 200 5.23 -5.58 2.41
C SER A 200 3.72 -5.42 2.20
N GLY A 201 2.95 -5.28 3.28
CA GLY A 201 1.50 -4.97 3.21
C GLY A 201 0.58 -5.97 3.92
N GLY A 202 1.11 -6.83 4.80
CA GLY A 202 0.31 -7.76 5.60
C GLY A 202 -0.68 -7.08 6.56
N ASN A 203 -1.67 -7.84 7.00
CA ASN A 203 -2.79 -7.38 7.85
C ASN A 203 -2.49 -7.39 9.37
N GLY A 204 -1.27 -7.76 9.76
CA GLY A 204 -0.83 -7.84 11.16
C GLY A 204 -1.33 -9.05 11.91
N ASP A 205 -1.72 -10.13 11.22
CA ASP A 205 -2.12 -11.36 11.89
C ASP A 205 -0.94 -11.95 12.69
N GLY A 206 -1.25 -12.41 13.91
CA GLY A 206 -0.21 -12.86 14.85
C GLY A 206 0.51 -14.14 14.43
N PHE A 207 -0.10 -14.96 13.55
CA PHE A 207 0.50 -16.22 13.10
C PHE A 207 1.52 -15.97 11.98
N GLY A 208 1.15 -15.15 11.00
CA GLY A 208 1.99 -14.71 9.89
C GLY A 208 3.19 -13.92 10.38
N LEU A 209 3.00 -12.98 11.31
CA LEU A 209 4.12 -12.24 11.91
C LEU A 209 5.12 -13.18 12.61
N ALA A 210 4.62 -14.11 13.44
CA ALA A 210 5.47 -15.04 14.16
C ALA A 210 6.21 -16.00 13.20
N GLY A 211 5.52 -16.53 12.20
CA GLY A 211 6.11 -17.40 11.18
C GLY A 211 7.20 -16.69 10.38
N LEU A 212 6.94 -15.47 9.93
CA LEU A 212 7.92 -14.65 9.22
C LEU A 212 9.14 -14.33 10.09
N PHE A 213 8.93 -13.96 11.35
CA PHE A 213 10.04 -13.70 12.27
C PHE A 213 10.94 -14.92 12.47
N LEU A 214 10.35 -16.11 12.64
CA LEU A 214 11.09 -17.36 12.74
C LEU A 214 11.89 -17.65 11.45
N ARG A 215 11.28 -17.44 10.28
CA ARG A 215 11.97 -17.57 8.99
C ARG A 215 13.18 -16.63 8.89
N LEU A 216 13.04 -15.36 9.30
CA LEU A 216 14.10 -14.36 9.28
C LEU A 216 15.26 -14.70 10.24
N LEU A 217 15.00 -15.40 11.35
CA LEU A 217 16.05 -15.84 12.27
C LEU A 217 16.99 -16.88 11.65
N GLU A 218 16.49 -17.69 10.72
CA GLU A 218 17.30 -18.71 10.02
C GLU A 218 18.15 -18.13 8.88
N LEU A 219 17.83 -16.91 8.43
CA LEU A 219 18.54 -16.26 7.33
C LEU A 219 19.88 -15.66 7.77
N PRO A 220 20.93 -15.78 6.94
CA PRO A 220 22.19 -15.08 7.19
C PRO A 220 22.00 -13.57 7.11
N ASP A 221 22.81 -12.81 7.85
CA ASP A 221 22.69 -11.34 7.94
C ASP A 221 22.64 -10.68 6.56
N ARG A 222 23.43 -11.13 5.59
CA ARG A 222 23.41 -10.62 4.21
C ARG A 222 22.02 -10.70 3.55
N ALA A 223 21.31 -11.82 3.71
CA ALA A 223 20.00 -12.02 3.12
C ALA A 223 18.93 -11.17 3.83
N VAL A 224 19.09 -10.95 5.14
CA VAL A 224 18.23 -10.02 5.88
C VAL A 224 18.46 -8.58 5.41
N MET A 225 19.69 -8.19 5.05
CA MET A 225 19.95 -6.86 4.48
C MET A 225 19.28 -6.68 3.11
N ASP A 226 19.25 -7.72 2.26
CA ASP A 226 18.53 -7.70 0.99
C ASP A 226 17.01 -7.51 1.21
N VAL A 227 16.44 -8.25 2.17
CA VAL A 227 15.03 -8.09 2.58
C VAL A 227 14.77 -6.67 3.07
N ILE A 228 15.63 -6.11 3.93
CA ILE A 228 15.51 -4.73 4.43
C ILE A 228 15.50 -3.73 3.27
N ALA A 229 16.40 -3.87 2.30
CA ALA A 229 16.48 -2.97 1.15
C ALA A 229 15.20 -2.99 0.33
N CYS A 230 14.62 -4.17 0.09
CA CYS A 230 13.34 -4.30 -0.61
C CYS A 230 12.18 -3.67 0.18
N VAL A 231 12.06 -3.97 1.48
CA VAL A 231 11.00 -3.40 2.34
C VAL A 231 11.09 -1.88 2.40
N ILE A 232 12.29 -1.31 2.56
CA ILE A 232 12.46 0.15 2.52
C ILE A 232 12.09 0.71 1.15
N GLY A 233 12.52 0.06 0.07
CA GLY A 233 12.18 0.48 -1.30
C GLY A 233 10.67 0.53 -1.56
N GLU A 234 9.93 -0.50 -1.15
CA GLU A 234 8.47 -0.57 -1.32
C GLU A 234 7.70 0.46 -0.49
N THR A 235 8.27 0.88 0.64
CA THR A 235 7.58 1.70 1.65
C THR A 235 8.09 3.15 1.68
N LEU A 236 9.00 3.49 0.77
CA LEU A 236 9.56 4.82 0.62
C LEU A 236 8.53 5.74 -0.06
N ALA A 237 8.01 6.71 0.68
CA ALA A 237 7.01 7.63 0.16
C ALA A 237 7.55 8.43 -1.04
N ALA A 238 6.83 8.39 -2.16
CA ALA A 238 7.20 9.07 -3.39
C ALA A 238 7.25 10.60 -3.18
N GLY A 239 8.28 11.24 -3.74
CA GLY A 239 8.49 12.69 -3.62
C GLY A 239 8.84 13.17 -2.21
N SER A 240 9.16 12.28 -1.28
CA SER A 240 9.59 12.64 0.07
C SER A 240 11.04 13.11 0.13
N ALA A 241 11.39 13.85 1.19
CA ALA A 241 12.79 14.23 1.45
C ALA A 241 13.71 13.02 1.69
N ALA A 242 13.15 11.87 2.08
CA ALA A 242 13.92 10.64 2.25
C ALA A 242 14.42 10.10 0.89
N VAL A 243 13.59 10.15 -0.16
CA VAL A 243 14.00 9.82 -1.54
C VAL A 243 15.16 10.70 -1.98
N GLU A 244 15.07 12.00 -1.75
CA GLU A 244 16.14 12.96 -2.07
C GLU A 244 17.43 12.67 -1.30
N ALA A 245 17.33 12.44 0.01
CA ALA A 245 18.49 12.16 0.85
C ALA A 245 19.21 10.88 0.40
N VAL A 246 18.46 9.80 0.17
CA VAL A 246 19.01 8.52 -0.27
C VAL A 246 19.60 8.64 -1.67
N GLY A 247 18.88 9.24 -2.63
CA GLY A 247 19.35 9.40 -4.01
C GLY A 247 20.67 10.19 -4.10
N LEU A 248 20.82 11.24 -3.29
CA LEU A 248 22.07 11.99 -3.19
C LEU A 248 23.19 11.19 -2.54
N GLU A 249 22.89 10.46 -1.46
CA GLU A 249 23.89 9.68 -0.72
C GLU A 249 24.48 8.55 -1.56
N ILE A 250 23.63 7.84 -2.30
CA ILE A 250 24.07 6.74 -3.17
C ILE A 250 24.65 7.21 -4.51
N GLY A 251 24.61 8.52 -4.79
CA GLY A 251 25.08 9.09 -6.05
C GLY A 251 24.27 8.63 -7.27
N LEU A 252 22.93 8.62 -7.14
CA LEU A 252 22.03 8.12 -8.18
C LEU A 252 22.16 8.95 -9.48
N ASP A 253 22.53 8.27 -10.56
CA ASP A 253 22.53 8.82 -11.92
C ASP A 253 21.24 8.47 -12.64
N MET A 254 20.35 9.46 -12.77
CA MET A 254 19.04 9.26 -13.38
C MET A 254 19.08 9.01 -14.88
N ALA A 255 20.17 9.33 -15.58
CA ALA A 255 20.32 9.01 -17.00
C ALA A 255 20.34 7.49 -17.26
N GLN A 256 20.66 6.69 -16.23
CA GLN A 256 20.62 5.24 -16.32
C GLN A 256 19.21 4.68 -16.16
N TYR A 257 18.33 5.34 -15.41
CA TYR A 257 17.01 4.82 -15.03
C TYR A 257 15.85 5.47 -15.78
N TRP A 258 16.08 6.64 -16.37
CA TRP A 258 15.06 7.42 -17.05
C TRP A 258 15.46 7.77 -18.48
N HIS A 259 14.48 7.78 -19.37
CA HIS A 259 14.55 8.38 -20.70
C HIS A 259 13.21 9.03 -21.03
N ALA A 260 13.24 10.01 -21.94
CA ALA A 260 12.02 10.68 -22.35
C ALA A 260 11.14 9.73 -23.16
N ASP A 261 9.91 9.54 -22.71
CA ASP A 261 8.88 8.73 -23.35
C ASP A 261 7.66 9.59 -23.74
N ASP A 262 6.64 8.95 -24.32
CA ASP A 262 5.44 9.68 -24.74
C ASP A 262 4.65 10.25 -23.57
N ALA A 263 4.60 9.56 -22.42
CA ALA A 263 3.95 10.07 -21.21
C ALA A 263 4.57 11.39 -20.74
N PHE A 264 5.91 11.50 -20.76
CA PHE A 264 6.62 12.73 -20.48
C PHE A 264 6.22 13.86 -21.44
N PHE A 265 6.27 13.60 -22.74
CA PHE A 265 5.94 14.63 -23.73
C PHE A 265 4.48 15.05 -23.68
N GLU A 266 3.55 14.15 -23.41
CA GLU A 266 2.13 14.49 -23.27
C GLU A 266 1.86 15.36 -22.03
N ALA A 267 2.49 15.05 -20.91
CA ALA A 267 2.37 15.81 -19.67
C ALA A 267 2.97 17.23 -19.79
N LEU A 268 3.97 17.42 -20.65
CA LEU A 268 4.69 18.68 -20.78
C LEU A 268 3.87 19.75 -21.54
N ARG A 269 3.31 20.73 -20.84
CA ARG A 269 2.41 21.76 -21.43
C ARG A 269 2.96 23.18 -21.41
N ASP A 270 3.84 23.50 -20.46
CA ASP A 270 4.36 24.85 -20.29
C ASP A 270 5.36 25.19 -21.41
N ARG A 271 5.08 26.24 -22.17
CA ARG A 271 5.90 26.65 -23.32
C ARG A 271 7.27 27.18 -22.93
N GLU A 272 7.37 27.92 -21.83
CA GLU A 272 8.67 28.45 -21.36
C GLU A 272 9.58 27.31 -20.95
N VAL A 273 9.03 26.33 -20.24
CA VAL A 273 9.75 25.11 -19.86
C VAL A 273 10.14 24.30 -21.10
N LEU A 274 9.24 24.15 -22.08
CA LEU A 274 9.57 23.51 -23.36
C LEU A 274 10.72 24.20 -24.09
N THR A 275 10.72 25.53 -24.16
CA THR A 275 11.81 26.30 -24.77
C THR A 275 13.12 26.10 -24.01
N ALA A 276 13.07 26.05 -22.68
CA ALA A 276 14.27 25.80 -21.87
C ALA A 276 14.81 24.37 -22.05
N ILE A 277 13.95 23.36 -22.20
CA ILE A 277 14.36 21.99 -22.54
C ILE A 277 14.97 21.92 -23.94
N VAL A 278 14.40 22.64 -24.92
CA VAL A 278 15.04 22.77 -26.25
C VAL A 278 16.43 23.38 -26.12
N ALA A 279 16.63 24.35 -25.22
CA ALA A 279 17.95 24.93 -24.99
C ALA A 279 18.94 23.94 -24.38
N ASP A 280 18.50 23.09 -23.44
CA ASP A 280 19.35 22.05 -22.83
C ASP A 280 19.84 21.02 -23.87
N ILE A 281 19.00 20.67 -24.85
CA ILE A 281 19.25 19.56 -25.79
C ILE A 281 19.83 20.04 -27.13
N ALA A 282 19.27 21.11 -27.68
CA ALA A 282 19.58 21.63 -29.01
C ALA A 282 20.42 22.91 -28.97
N GLY A 283 20.67 23.46 -27.78
CA GLY A 283 21.41 24.71 -27.58
C GLY A 283 20.53 25.96 -27.60
N ALA A 284 21.07 27.04 -27.01
CA ALA A 284 20.36 28.30 -26.80
C ALA A 284 19.93 28.99 -28.12
N GLU A 285 20.73 28.87 -29.18
CA GLU A 285 20.42 29.47 -30.48
C GLU A 285 19.19 28.85 -31.13
N VAL A 286 19.09 27.51 -31.10
CA VAL A 286 17.92 26.77 -31.62
C VAL A 286 16.69 27.11 -30.80
N ALA A 287 16.81 27.17 -29.47
CA ALA A 287 15.71 27.57 -28.60
C ALA A 287 15.21 28.99 -28.89
N ALA A 288 16.12 29.95 -29.10
CA ALA A 288 15.78 31.33 -29.44
C ALA A 288 15.07 31.44 -30.80
N ALA A 289 15.57 30.73 -31.82
CA ALA A 289 14.97 30.69 -33.15
C ALA A 289 13.53 30.15 -33.15
N HIS A 290 13.24 29.21 -32.26
CA HIS A 290 11.92 28.57 -32.15
C HIS A 290 11.07 29.09 -30.97
N ALA A 291 11.46 30.18 -30.30
CA ALA A 291 10.77 30.66 -29.09
C ALA A 291 9.28 31.03 -29.30
N LYS A 292 8.89 31.36 -30.53
CA LYS A 292 7.50 31.70 -30.90
C LYS A 292 6.69 30.52 -31.45
N GLU A 293 7.30 29.35 -31.61
CA GLU A 293 6.65 28.17 -32.14
C GLU A 293 5.60 27.57 -31.20
N LYS A 294 4.73 26.74 -31.77
CA LYS A 294 3.73 25.97 -31.01
C LYS A 294 4.42 24.87 -30.19
N GLY A 295 3.83 24.52 -29.04
CA GLY A 295 4.39 23.48 -28.16
C GLY A 295 4.60 22.12 -28.83
N ALA A 296 3.75 21.74 -29.78
CA ALA A 296 3.92 20.52 -30.58
C ALA A 296 5.23 20.54 -31.39
N THR A 297 5.57 21.68 -32.01
CA THR A 297 6.83 21.86 -32.73
C THR A 297 8.03 21.73 -31.78
N LEU A 298 7.96 22.35 -30.59
CA LEU A 298 9.04 22.26 -29.59
C LEU A 298 9.25 20.82 -29.10
N LYS A 299 8.17 20.07 -28.82
CA LYS A 299 8.25 18.65 -28.46
C LYS A 299 8.87 17.81 -29.58
N GLN A 300 8.52 18.09 -30.84
CA GLN A 300 9.08 17.38 -31.98
C GLN A 300 10.58 17.64 -32.13
N ILE A 301 11.03 18.89 -31.95
CA ILE A 301 12.46 19.23 -31.95
C ILE A 301 13.22 18.43 -30.89
N VAL A 302 12.66 18.31 -29.68
CA VAL A 302 13.27 17.53 -28.60
C VAL A 302 13.34 16.05 -28.97
N ARG A 303 12.22 15.45 -29.40
CA ARG A 303 12.17 14.04 -29.84
C ARG A 303 13.19 13.75 -30.94
N ASP A 304 13.30 14.64 -31.92
CA ASP A 304 14.20 14.45 -33.05
C ASP A 304 15.68 14.44 -32.63
N HIS A 305 16.08 15.27 -31.65
CA HIS A 305 17.44 15.24 -31.10
C HIS A 305 17.70 13.99 -30.24
N LEU A 306 16.74 13.56 -29.42
CA LEU A 306 16.90 12.35 -28.60
C LEU A 306 16.96 11.08 -29.46
N ALA A 307 16.24 11.06 -30.59
CA ALA A 307 16.26 9.96 -31.54
C ALA A 307 17.43 10.05 -32.56
N GLY A 308 18.06 11.22 -32.73
CA GLY A 308 19.10 11.43 -33.73
C GLY A 308 18.59 11.38 -35.18
N VAL A 309 17.39 11.90 -35.41
CA VAL A 309 16.71 11.87 -36.73
C VAL A 309 16.61 13.26 -37.35
N ASN A 310 16.16 13.35 -38.60
CA ASN A 310 15.96 14.62 -39.31
C ASN A 310 17.22 15.49 -39.40
N GLY A 311 18.39 14.85 -39.57
CA GLY A 311 19.68 15.52 -39.72
C GLY A 311 20.30 16.05 -38.42
N ARG A 312 19.78 15.64 -37.26
CA ARG A 312 20.27 16.07 -35.93
C ARG A 312 21.15 14.99 -35.31
N ALA A 313 22.18 15.42 -34.58
CA ALA A 313 23.00 14.52 -33.78
C ALA A 313 22.17 13.95 -32.61
N ARG A 314 22.33 12.65 -32.34
CA ARG A 314 21.66 11.99 -31.22
C ARG A 314 22.22 12.52 -29.90
N VAL A 315 21.32 12.94 -29.01
CA VAL A 315 21.65 13.29 -27.62
C VAL A 315 21.31 12.12 -26.72
N GLU A 316 22.32 11.57 -26.03
CA GLU A 316 22.18 10.45 -25.09
C GLU A 316 22.36 10.92 -23.65
N GLY A 317 21.73 10.21 -22.70
CA GLY A 317 21.88 10.46 -21.27
C GLY A 317 21.32 11.80 -20.77
N TRP A 318 20.52 12.49 -21.57
CA TRP A 318 19.86 13.71 -21.13
C TRP A 318 18.71 13.39 -20.16
N VAL A 319 18.66 14.14 -19.06
CA VAL A 319 17.53 14.16 -18.12
C VAL A 319 17.11 15.61 -17.84
N PRO A 320 15.81 15.89 -17.66
CA PRO A 320 15.35 17.20 -17.22
C PRO A 320 15.95 17.59 -15.86
N LYS A 321 16.15 18.89 -15.64
CA LYS A 321 16.74 19.44 -14.41
C LYS A 321 16.07 18.99 -13.10
N TRP A 322 14.75 18.76 -13.10
CA TRP A 322 14.01 18.31 -11.93
C TRP A 322 14.12 16.80 -11.67
N MET A 323 14.64 16.02 -12.63
CA MET A 323 14.92 14.58 -12.46
C MET A 323 16.35 14.31 -12.00
N ALA A 324 17.26 15.27 -12.10
CA ALA A 324 18.63 15.08 -11.62
C ALA A 324 18.71 15.04 -10.07
N PHE A 325 19.76 14.42 -9.54
CA PHE A 325 20.15 14.51 -8.13
C PHE A 325 21.50 15.25 -8.04
N PRO A 326 21.55 16.49 -7.51
CA PRO A 326 20.46 17.27 -6.93
C PRO A 326 19.50 17.86 -7.99
N PRO A 327 18.21 18.02 -7.67
CA PRO A 327 17.23 18.59 -8.58
C PRO A 327 17.35 20.12 -8.66
N SER A 328 17.02 20.68 -9.84
CA SER A 328 16.88 22.13 -10.03
C SER A 328 15.66 22.48 -10.90
N ALA A 329 15.19 23.73 -10.81
CA ALA A 329 14.04 24.23 -11.56
C ALA A 329 14.49 24.93 -12.85
N TYR A 330 13.63 24.90 -13.88
CA TYR A 330 13.83 25.68 -15.11
C TYR A 330 13.42 27.15 -14.98
N THR A 331 12.54 27.47 -14.02
CA THR A 331 12.03 28.82 -13.82
C THR A 331 12.08 29.20 -12.34
N ALA A 332 12.07 30.51 -12.05
CA ALA A 332 12.02 31.03 -10.70
C ALA A 332 10.63 30.91 -10.03
N ARG A 333 9.62 30.37 -10.72
CA ARG A 333 8.23 30.28 -10.21
C ARG A 333 8.07 29.30 -9.05
N GLY A 334 9.00 28.37 -8.86
CA GLY A 334 8.89 27.31 -7.86
C GLY A 334 7.86 26.25 -8.25
N GLY A 335 7.33 25.52 -7.27
CA GLY A 335 6.34 24.45 -7.48
C GLY A 335 6.92 23.09 -7.88
N VAL A 336 8.26 22.95 -7.87
CA VAL A 336 8.92 21.66 -8.15
C VAL A 336 9.11 20.90 -6.84
N GLY A 337 8.34 19.83 -6.65
CA GLY A 337 8.35 19.02 -5.42
C GLY A 337 9.74 18.49 -5.04
N ALA A 338 10.48 17.96 -6.00
CA ALA A 338 11.85 17.45 -5.81
C ALA A 338 12.81 18.52 -5.27
N VAL A 339 12.75 19.75 -5.81
CA VAL A 339 13.56 20.88 -5.32
C VAL A 339 13.18 21.26 -3.88
N ALA A 340 11.88 21.24 -3.54
CA ALA A 340 11.43 21.50 -2.17
C ALA A 340 11.84 20.38 -1.20
N ALA A 341 11.81 19.12 -1.63
CA ALA A 341 12.28 17.98 -0.86
C ALA A 341 13.80 18.06 -0.64
N HIS A 342 14.57 18.40 -1.67
CA HIS A 342 16.00 18.65 -1.59
C HIS A 342 16.35 19.77 -0.60
N ALA A 343 15.61 20.87 -0.62
CA ALA A 343 15.80 21.97 0.33
C ALA A 343 15.63 21.52 1.79
N ARG A 344 14.70 20.58 2.08
CA ARG A 344 14.55 19.99 3.42
C ARG A 344 15.76 19.15 3.81
N VAL A 345 16.34 18.40 2.87
CA VAL A 345 17.58 17.64 3.10
C VAL A 345 18.74 18.58 3.43
N GLN A 346 18.88 19.69 2.70
CA GLN A 346 19.92 20.68 2.99
C GLN A 346 19.72 21.35 4.35
N ALA A 347 18.49 21.72 4.71
CA ALA A 347 18.18 22.25 6.03
C ALA A 347 18.58 21.26 7.14
N ALA A 348 18.19 19.99 7.01
CA ALA A 348 18.58 18.95 7.96
C ALA A 348 20.11 18.75 8.03
N ARG A 349 20.82 18.83 6.90
CA ARG A 349 22.29 18.77 6.87
C ARG A 349 22.94 19.97 7.57
N ALA A 350 22.39 21.16 7.41
CA ALA A 350 22.87 22.36 8.07
C ALA A 350 22.70 22.26 9.60
N ASP A 351 21.55 21.75 10.07
CA ASP A 351 21.27 21.53 11.50
C ASP A 351 22.23 20.50 12.14
N LEU A 352 22.77 19.57 11.34
CA LEU A 352 23.71 18.54 11.79
C LEU A 352 25.18 19.00 11.79
N GLN A 353 25.50 20.17 11.21
CA GLN A 353 26.86 20.70 11.27
C GLN A 353 27.11 21.31 12.66
N PRO A 354 28.19 20.90 13.36
CA PRO A 354 28.52 21.49 14.65
C PRO A 354 28.81 22.99 14.50
N GLU A 355 28.36 23.81 15.45
CA GLU A 355 28.74 25.22 15.49
C GLU A 355 30.28 25.35 15.45
N PRO A 356 30.82 26.29 14.66
CA PRO A 356 32.26 26.55 14.68
C PRO A 356 32.67 26.88 16.13
N PRO A 357 33.80 26.35 16.62
CA PRO A 357 34.22 26.59 17.99
C PRO A 357 34.33 28.10 18.22
N ALA A 358 33.60 28.59 19.22
CA ALA A 358 33.63 29.99 19.61
C ALA A 358 35.08 30.44 19.75
N GLU A 359 35.45 31.49 19.00
CA GLU A 359 36.73 32.16 19.15
C GLU A 359 36.88 32.53 20.63
N ARG A 360 37.77 31.83 21.33
CA ARG A 360 38.16 32.23 22.67
C ARG A 360 38.87 33.57 22.49
N GLU A 361 38.20 34.66 22.87
CA GLU A 361 38.85 35.95 23.07
C GLU A 361 40.07 35.70 23.96
N ALA A 362 41.25 35.90 23.37
CA ALA A 362 42.50 35.85 24.08
C ALA A 362 42.51 37.02 25.07
N ALA A 363 42.41 36.67 26.36
CA ALA A 363 42.59 37.58 27.48
C ALA A 363 44.07 37.99 27.64
#